data_AF-A0A968P1Q4-F1
#
_entry.id   AF-A0A968P1Q4-F1
#
_cell.length_a   1.000
_cell.length_b   1.000
_cell.length_c   1.000
_cell.angle_alpha   90.00
_cell.angle_beta   90.00
_cell.angle_gamma   90.00
#
_symmetry.space_group_name_H-M   'P 1'
#
loop_
_entity.id
_entity.type
_entity.pdbx_description
1 polymer ?
#
loop_
_entity_poly.entity_id
_entity_poly.type
_entity_poly.pdbx_seq_one_letter_code
_entity_poly.pdbx_strand_id
1 'polypeptide(L)' 'MTLLKSRNVHLIKGDWTRRNEEITLFLNRYERVGVPFYVIYSPRHPQGLTLPEVLTKSMFKEMILKEFP' A
#
# COMPACT_ATOMS: atom_id res chain seq x y z
N MET A 1 -12.26 4.13 -11.38
CA MET A 1 -10.88 3.69 -11.73
C MET A 1 -9.97 4.85 -12.19
N THR A 2 -10.27 6.11 -11.82
CA THR A 2 -9.63 7.29 -12.45
C THR A 2 -8.54 7.94 -11.60
N LEU A 3 -8.66 7.92 -10.26
CA LEU A 3 -7.74 8.67 -9.36
C LEU A 3 -6.28 8.21 -9.43
N LEU A 4 -6.02 6.89 -9.36
CA LEU A 4 -4.65 6.39 -9.38
C LEU A 4 -3.99 6.63 -10.74
N LYS A 5 -4.74 6.43 -11.84
CA LYS A 5 -4.25 6.72 -13.18
C LYS A 5 -3.95 8.21 -13.38
N SER A 6 -4.84 9.10 -12.93
CA SER A 6 -4.62 10.54 -13.07
C SER A 6 -3.44 11.07 -12.25
N ARG A 7 -3.07 10.35 -11.17
CA ARG A 7 -1.91 10.67 -10.32
C ARG A 7 -0.66 9.84 -10.65
N ASN A 8 -0.69 9.08 -11.75
CA ASN A 8 0.37 8.17 -12.15
C ASN A 8 0.82 7.20 -11.04
N VAL A 9 -0.14 6.72 -10.24
CA VAL A 9 0.08 5.77 -9.15
C VAL A 9 -0.19 4.35 -9.64
N HIS A 10 0.79 3.47 -9.46
CA HIS A 10 0.67 2.04 -9.76
C HIS A 10 0.18 1.27 -8.54
N LEU A 11 -0.91 0.53 -8.70
CA LEU A 11 -1.42 -0.36 -7.66
C LEU A 11 -0.78 -1.75 -7.81
N ILE A 12 -0.10 -2.19 -6.76
CA ILE A 12 0.41 -3.57 -6.64
C ILE A 12 -0.44 -4.29 -5.59
N LYS A 13 -0.93 -5.49 -5.94
CA LYS A 13 -1.70 -6.34 -5.03
C LYS A 13 -0.96 -7.66 -4.86
N GLY A 14 -0.53 -7.94 -3.62
CA GLY A 14 -0.07 -9.27 -3.22
C GLY A 14 -1.24 -10.10 -2.69
N ASP A 15 -1.44 -11.29 -3.24
CA ASP A 15 -2.40 -12.27 -2.69
C ASP A 15 -1.67 -13.27 -1.80
N TRP A 16 -1.87 -13.16 -0.49
CA TRP A 16 -1.26 -14.02 0.52
C TRP A 16 -2.12 -15.24 0.89
N THR A 17 -3.27 -15.45 0.24
CA THR A 17 -4.10 -16.65 0.49
C THR A 17 -3.40 -17.94 0.08
N ARG A 18 -2.46 -17.85 -0.87
CA ARG A 18 -1.50 -18.89 -1.20
C ARG A 18 -0.13 -18.44 -0.69
N ARG A 19 0.49 -19.25 0.17
CA ARG A 19 1.83 -18.94 0.69
C ARG A 19 2.81 -18.73 -0.48
N ASN A 20 3.44 -17.57 -0.48
CA ASN A 20 4.47 -17.14 -1.42
C ASN A 20 5.67 -16.55 -0.65
N GLU A 21 6.86 -17.14 -0.81
CA GLU A 21 8.03 -16.76 -0.02
C GLU A 21 8.40 -15.27 -0.14
N GLU A 22 8.29 -14.69 -1.33
CA GLU A 22 8.58 -13.25 -1.54
C GLU A 22 7.60 -12.34 -0.79
N ILE A 23 6.30 -12.69 -0.82
CA ILE A 23 5.27 -11.96 -0.05
C ILE A 23 5.52 -12.13 1.45
N THR A 24 5.92 -13.33 1.89
CA THR A 24 6.26 -13.60 3.31
C THR A 24 7.40 -12.72 3.77
N LEU A 25 8.48 -12.67 3.00
CA LEU A 25 9.66 -11.86 3.29
C LEU A 25 9.32 -10.36 3.30
N PHE A 26 8.45 -9.92 2.39
CA PHE A 26 7.95 -8.55 2.36
C PHE A 26 7.16 -8.21 3.63
N LEU A 27 6.18 -9.04 4.00
CA LEU A 27 5.35 -8.83 5.19
C LEU A 27 6.18 -8.90 6.49
N ASN A 28 7.17 -9.78 6.56
CA ASN A 28 8.09 -9.89 7.70
C ASN A 28 8.87 -8.60 7.96
N ARG A 29 9.32 -7.90 6.91
CA ARG A 29 10.02 -6.61 7.07
C ARG A 29 9.18 -5.52 7.74
N TYR A 30 7.86 -5.66 7.68
CA TYR A 30 6.91 -4.75 8.32
C TYR A 30 6.27 -5.34 9.58
N GLU A 31 6.66 -6.55 9.98
CA GLU A 31 6.06 -7.28 11.11
C GLU A 31 4.54 -7.50 10.94
N ARG A 32 4.06 -7.62 9.68
CA ARG A 32 2.63 -7.71 9.32
C ARG A 32 2.21 -9.06 8.74
N VAL A 33 2.79 -10.15 9.22
CA VAL A 33 2.39 -11.49 8.76
C VAL A 33 0.99 -11.82 9.26
N GLY A 34 0.06 -12.09 8.33
CA GLY A 34 -1.28 -12.57 8.65
C GLY A 34 -2.35 -11.50 8.85
N VAL A 35 -2.02 -10.22 8.71
CA VAL A 35 -2.99 -9.11 8.73
C VAL A 35 -3.00 -8.36 7.39
N PRO A 36 -4.11 -7.68 7.02
CA PRO A 36 -4.11 -6.79 5.87
C PRO A 36 -3.01 -5.74 6.01
N PHE A 37 -2.18 -5.61 4.97
CA PHE A 37 -1.07 -4.67 4.95
C PHE A 37 -1.14 -3.77 3.72
N TYR A 38 -0.96 -2.47 3.96
CA TYR A 38 -0.97 -1.44 2.93
C TYR A 38 0.21 -0.50 3.15
N VAL A 39 0.94 -0.21 2.08
CA VAL A 39 2.08 0.73 2.09
C VAL A 39 2.07 1.57 0.82
N ILE A 40 2.38 2.86 0.95
CA ILE A 40 2.53 3.80 -0.15
C ILE A 40 4.01 4.15 -0.30
N TYR A 41 4.54 4.00 -1.50
CA TYR A 41 5.86 4.52 -1.85
C TYR A 41 5.69 5.77 -2.71
N SER A 42 6.29 6.89 -2.28
CA SER A 42 6.23 8.17 -2.98
C SER A 42 7.61 8.84 -2.96
N PRO A 43 7.87 9.86 -3.78
CA PRO A 43 9.11 10.63 -3.69
C PRO A 43 9.35 11.25 -2.30
N ARG A 44 8.27 11.54 -1.56
CA ARG A 44 8.34 12.03 -0.17
C ARG A 44 8.59 10.91 0.84
N HIS A 45 8.15 9.69 0.54
CA HIS A 45 8.30 8.51 1.39
C HIS A 45 8.95 7.36 0.60
N PRO A 46 10.25 7.45 0.26
CA PRO A 46 10.92 6.42 -0.53
C PRO A 46 11.06 5.09 0.21
N GLN A 47 11.07 5.12 1.55
CA GLN A 47 11.10 3.93 2.41
C GLN A 47 9.70 3.33 2.66
N GLY A 48 8.66 3.95 2.10
CA GLY A 48 7.27 3.54 2.28
C GLY A 48 6.62 4.18 3.51
N LEU A 49 5.35 4.55 3.34
CA LEU A 49 4.45 5.00 4.40
C LEU A 49 3.39 3.92 4.63
N THR A 50 3.42 3.27 5.79
CA THR A 50 2.43 2.26 6.17
C THR A 50 1.08 2.89 6.47
N LEU A 51 0.00 2.28 6.01
CA LEU A 51 -1.35 2.75 6.30
C LEU A 51 -2.02 1.89 7.39
N PRO A 52 -3.08 2.41 8.04
CA PRO A 52 -3.87 1.64 8.98
C PRO A 52 -4.46 0.36 8.38
N GLU A 53 -4.61 -0.68 9.21
CA GLU A 53 -5.23 -1.95 8.82
C GLU A 53 -6.69 -1.77 8.36
N VAL A 54 -7.42 -0.86 9.02
CA VAL A 54 -8.76 -0.42 8.61
C VAL A 54 -8.61 0.78 7.69
N LEU A 55 -8.62 0.53 6.39
CA LEU A 55 -8.50 1.57 5.36
C LEU A 55 -9.86 1.89 4.75
N THR A 56 -10.37 3.10 5.02
CA THR A 56 -11.60 3.58 4.37
C THR A 56 -11.31 4.20 2.99
N LYS A 57 -12.32 4.23 2.12
CA LYS A 57 -12.21 4.87 0.80
C LYS A 57 -11.87 6.36 0.89
N SER A 58 -12.39 7.07 1.89
CA SER A 58 -12.13 8.51 2.07
C SER A 58 -10.67 8.75 2.48
N MET A 59 -10.19 8.01 3.49
CA MET A 59 -8.78 8.07 3.93
C MET A 59 -7.82 7.77 2.78
N PHE A 60 -8.12 6.74 1.99
CA PHE A 60 -7.30 6.40 0.84
C PHE A 60 -7.25 7.52 -0.20
N LYS A 61 -8.39 8.13 -0.54
CA LYS A 61 -8.44 9.23 -1.51
C LYS A 61 -7.67 10.46 -1.02
N GLU A 62 -7.87 10.85 0.23
CA GLU A 62 -7.16 11.99 0.84
C GLU A 62 -5.66 11.77 0.85
N MET A 63 -5.22 10.55 1.22
CA MET A 63 -3.80 10.19 1.22
C MET A 63 -3.20 10.27 -0.18
N ILE A 64 -3.88 9.74 -1.20
CA ILE A 64 -3.39 9.79 -2.58
C ILE A 64 -3.28 11.24 -3.08
N LEU A 65 -4.28 12.08 -2.81
CA LEU A 65 -4.25 13.49 -3.19
C LEU A 65 -3.13 14.25 -2.46
N LYS A 66 -2.86 13.90 -1.20
CA LYS A 66 -1.79 14.51 -0.42
C LYS A 66 -0.41 14.08 -0.89
N GLU A 67 -0.19 12.79 -1.18
CA GLU A 67 1.12 12.21 -1.52
C GLU A 67 1.50 12.41 -2.99
N PHE A 68 0.52 12.40 -3.90
CA PHE A 68 0.70 12.51 -5.35
C PHE A 68 -0.15 13.68 -5.88
N PRO A 69 0.37 14.92 -5.81
CA PRO A 69 -0.37 16.13 -6.17
C PRO A 69 -0.62 16.29 -7.67
#